data_AF-A0A833S5N8-F1
#
_entry.id   AF-A0A833S5N8-F1
#
_cell.length_a   1.000
_cell.length_b   1.000
_cell.length_c   1.000
_cell.angle_alpha   90.00
_cell.angle_beta   90.00
_cell.angle_gamma   90.00
#
_symmetry.space_group_name_H-M   'P 1'
#
loop_
_entity.id
_entity.type
_entity.pdbx_description
1 polymer ?
#
loop_
_entity_poly.entity_id
_entity_poly.type
_entity_poly.pdbx_seq_one_letter_code
_entity_poly.pdbx_strand_id
1 'polypeptide(L)'
;MSDLFLGTSVVAGSSFPPTPASIIHLMSIGFESLVLETWLDFKSDKLILRLTRPDDKANRTISETSLTGMLPSGRWHHLALNFKDTVLNKRSAVIEVVIWIDGWREINAQLPFDGLLMRKPSTTCVLLGQIGSNAIGAWYLGNLMVFRCPVFTKERALYLASLGPNYTNLAECILNTEKPDFTQLIISGALDGVREIRFEGGKFDTSRRKSYGGTYLRHAIETKVSETKIDWDAIMDATNSHLGELQDNLLLNYEAQNPNIVHLYPQAIANPAAVVRNLFPGQPGFRVVSAPEHRVSQQPPLSVAPILSARLECQHYRGIVPAAILVGGVPIFLYLFARVVELNSNEEEQALALSIVLHLIRNDSELLNQYRSEGGTSLILRILESSRCHTGRHILKAMLDAACDSSVLIKDIGSGNHLVSQNCEAVITDPELIKGTLTAWRTWAKHDTLNLLLQALLLLLRDQHSQREFNASQLNRVGIVDTILTLCKEHFMYEELGAVLDSSTGIAVVELIRALMGAPPEFAHLVAITDYLVLVHQASETYITHSRHNIYFLLPPMGEKKVVKLTPTITFSSSDESIETLENNKLNKGLTNTQVGICYQINCKVSNKN
;
A
#
# COMPACT_ATOMS: atom_id res chain seq x y z
N MET A 1 33.94 -5.35 9.98
CA MET A 1 34.34 -4.51 11.12
C MET A 1 34.98 -3.28 10.50
N SER A 2 34.48 -2.06 10.78
CA SER A 2 34.96 -0.74 10.27
C SER A 2 35.30 -0.68 8.76
N ASP A 3 34.51 -0.03 7.90
CA ASP A 3 34.30 1.41 7.97
C ASP A 3 32.87 1.86 7.66
N LEU A 4 32.34 2.64 8.61
CA LEU A 4 31.06 3.33 8.60
C LEU A 4 31.38 4.82 8.84
N PHE A 5 30.56 5.71 8.27
CA PHE A 5 30.64 7.17 8.39
C PHE A 5 31.85 7.86 7.73
N LEU A 6 31.56 8.56 6.63
CA LEU A 6 31.90 9.98 6.53
C LEU A 6 30.89 10.65 5.58
N GLY A 7 29.89 11.31 6.15
CA GLY A 7 29.09 12.27 5.40
C GLY A 7 29.99 13.46 5.04
N THR A 8 30.13 13.76 3.75
CA THR A 8 30.95 14.87 3.29
C THR A 8 30.33 16.19 3.70
N SER A 9 31.03 16.92 4.57
CA SER A 9 30.68 18.30 4.93
C SER A 9 30.75 19.21 3.71
N VAL A 10 29.78 20.10 3.58
CA VAL A 10 29.75 21.09 2.49
C VAL A 10 30.92 22.06 2.66
N VAL A 11 31.83 22.07 1.69
CA VAL A 11 32.91 23.06 1.62
C VAL A 11 32.31 24.38 1.14
N ALA A 12 32.42 25.43 1.95
CA ALA A 12 32.01 26.77 1.55
C ALA A 12 32.89 27.27 0.38
N GLY A 13 32.30 27.39 -0.82
CA GLY A 13 32.96 27.97 -1.99
C GLY A 13 32.90 27.17 -3.30
N SER A 14 32.31 25.97 -3.34
CA SER A 14 32.15 25.22 -4.59
C SER A 14 30.99 25.72 -5.45
N SER A 15 31.29 26.26 -6.63
CA SER A 15 30.30 26.48 -7.69
C SER A 15 29.84 25.13 -8.25
N PHE A 16 28.53 24.85 -8.13
CA PHE A 16 27.86 23.57 -8.39
C PHE A 16 28.18 22.45 -7.37
N PRO A 17 27.21 22.03 -6.55
CA PRO A 17 27.10 20.60 -6.28
C PRO A 17 26.74 19.91 -7.60
N PRO A 18 27.36 18.78 -7.98
CA PRO A 18 26.81 17.97 -9.07
C PRO A 18 25.40 17.56 -8.66
N THR A 19 24.41 17.76 -9.53
CA THR A 19 23.09 17.15 -9.32
C THR A 19 23.30 15.65 -9.18
N PRO A 20 22.96 15.04 -8.03
CA PRO A 20 23.05 13.59 -7.89
C PRO A 20 22.21 12.97 -9.01
N ALA A 21 22.77 11.99 -9.73
CA ALA A 21 22.14 11.47 -10.95
C ALA A 21 20.69 10.97 -10.74
N SER A 22 20.32 10.66 -9.48
CA SER A 22 18.99 10.19 -9.08
C SER A 22 17.93 11.25 -8.85
N ILE A 23 18.27 12.55 -8.91
CA ILE A 23 17.30 13.63 -8.74
C ILE A 23 16.68 14.02 -10.09
N ILE A 24 15.35 14.06 -10.15
CA ILE A 24 14.55 14.52 -11.30
C ILE A 24 13.76 15.78 -10.94
N HIS A 25 13.69 16.73 -11.87
CA HIS A 25 12.83 17.91 -11.73
C HIS A 25 11.34 17.54 -11.86
N LEU A 26 10.52 17.99 -10.90
CA LEU A 26 9.06 17.89 -10.98
C LEU A 26 8.48 19.18 -11.58
N MET A 27 8.62 20.30 -10.86
CA MET A 27 8.14 21.62 -11.31
C MET A 27 8.96 22.75 -10.68
N SER A 28 9.13 23.84 -11.41
CA SER A 28 9.55 25.13 -10.86
C SER A 28 8.53 26.22 -11.18
N ILE A 29 8.30 27.13 -10.23
CA ILE A 29 7.45 28.31 -10.41
C ILE A 29 8.11 29.54 -9.77
N GLY A 30 8.14 30.65 -10.50
CA GLY A 30 8.68 31.91 -9.99
C GLY A 30 9.11 32.85 -11.09
N PHE A 31 9.99 33.78 -10.75
CA PHE A 31 10.42 34.89 -11.61
C PHE A 31 11.90 35.21 -11.37
N GLU A 32 12.47 36.14 -12.14
CA GLU A 32 13.90 36.44 -12.20
C GLU A 32 14.61 36.62 -10.84
N SER A 33 13.92 37.06 -9.79
CA SER A 33 14.53 37.27 -8.47
C SER A 33 14.34 36.13 -7.47
N LEU A 34 13.42 35.20 -7.74
CA LEU A 34 13.09 34.09 -6.84
C LEU A 34 12.28 33.01 -7.57
N VAL A 35 12.81 31.78 -7.55
CA VAL A 35 12.14 30.59 -8.08
C VAL A 35 12.02 29.55 -6.98
N LEU A 36 10.84 28.97 -6.85
CA LEU A 36 10.59 27.78 -6.05
C LEU A 36 10.67 26.57 -6.97
N GLU A 37 11.43 25.56 -6.58
CA GLU A 37 11.66 24.32 -7.33
C GLU A 37 11.28 23.11 -6.48
N THR A 38 10.65 22.13 -7.11
CA THR A 38 10.27 20.85 -6.52
C THR A 38 10.94 19.72 -7.31
N TRP A 39 11.64 18.84 -6.60
CA TRP A 39 12.45 17.76 -7.17
C TRP A 39 12.17 16.41 -6.47
N LEU A 40 12.44 15.30 -7.15
CA LEU A 40 12.29 13.94 -6.64
C LEU A 40 13.63 13.20 -6.68
N ASP A 41 14.10 12.63 -5.56
CA ASP A 41 15.24 11.69 -5.54
C ASP A 41 14.74 10.25 -5.43
N PHE A 42 14.76 9.53 -6.55
CA PHE A 42 14.25 8.15 -6.63
C PHE A 42 15.11 7.13 -5.88
N LYS A 43 16.38 7.42 -5.58
CA LYS A 43 17.22 6.49 -4.80
C LYS A 43 16.93 6.54 -3.30
N SER A 44 16.52 7.71 -2.80
CA SER A 44 16.29 7.94 -1.37
C SER A 44 14.81 8.07 -1.01
N ASP A 45 13.90 7.95 -1.99
CA ASP A 45 12.48 8.33 -1.90
C ASP A 45 12.29 9.67 -1.18
N LYS A 46 12.84 10.74 -1.78
CA LYS A 46 12.74 12.11 -1.24
C LYS A 46 12.02 13.07 -2.17
N LEU A 47 11.04 13.77 -1.63
CA LEU A 47 10.53 15.03 -2.18
C LEU A 47 11.41 16.17 -1.66
N ILE A 48 12.05 16.91 -2.55
CA ILE A 48 12.97 18.01 -2.22
C ILE A 48 12.34 19.33 -2.67
N LEU A 49 12.19 20.26 -1.74
CA LEU A 49 11.77 21.63 -2.00
C LEU A 49 12.99 22.54 -1.92
N ARG A 50 13.16 23.39 -2.93
CA ARG A 50 14.31 24.28 -3.05
C ARG A 50 13.87 25.69 -3.42
N LEU A 51 14.55 26.68 -2.86
CA LEU A 51 14.43 28.08 -3.22
C LEU A 51 15.70 28.52 -3.92
N THR A 52 15.59 29.01 -5.16
CA THR A 52 16.73 29.46 -5.98
C THR A 52 16.58 30.92 -6.40
N ARG A 53 17.72 31.58 -6.61
CA ARG A 53 17.84 32.88 -7.28
C ARG A 53 18.49 32.65 -8.65
N PRO A 54 17.79 32.90 -9.76
CA PRO A 54 18.42 33.00 -11.06
C PRO A 54 19.52 34.08 -11.05
N ASP A 55 20.63 33.79 -11.74
CA ASP A 55 21.76 34.70 -11.96
C ASP A 55 22.42 34.30 -13.30
N ASP A 56 23.01 35.26 -14.00
CA ASP A 56 23.48 35.13 -15.40
C ASP A 56 24.52 34.01 -15.61
N LYS A 57 25.11 33.49 -14.52
CA LYS A 57 26.18 32.49 -14.53
C LYS A 57 25.78 31.14 -13.92
N ALA A 58 24.86 31.12 -12.95
CA ALA A 58 24.38 29.90 -12.28
C ALA A 58 23.18 30.21 -11.37
N ASN A 59 22.15 29.36 -11.40
CA ASN A 59 21.07 29.43 -10.42
C ASN A 59 21.60 29.11 -9.02
N ARG A 60 21.51 30.07 -8.11
CA ARG A 60 22.01 29.92 -6.73
C ARG A 60 20.91 29.40 -5.82
N THR A 61 21.11 28.21 -5.25
CA THR A 61 20.31 27.73 -4.11
C THR A 61 20.47 28.65 -2.90
N ILE A 62 19.34 29.04 -2.32
CA ILE A 62 19.26 29.93 -1.13
C ILE A 62 18.74 29.16 0.08
N SER A 63 17.81 28.22 -0.13
CA SER A 63 17.22 27.38 0.91
C SER A 63 16.83 26.04 0.30
N GLU A 64 16.89 24.96 1.07
CA GLU A 64 16.50 23.61 0.64
C GLU A 64 15.98 22.81 1.85
N THR A 65 14.97 22.00 1.62
CA THR A 65 14.48 21.00 2.59
C THR A 65 14.02 19.73 1.86
N SER A 66 14.08 18.59 2.52
CA SER A 66 13.75 17.28 1.92
C SER A 66 12.90 16.42 2.85
N LEU A 67 11.89 15.76 2.28
CA LEU A 67 10.94 14.90 2.97
C LEU A 67 11.08 13.47 2.46
N THR A 68 11.27 12.49 3.34
CA THR A 68 11.57 11.08 3.02
C THR A 68 10.36 10.16 3.12
N GLY A 69 10.25 9.15 2.27
CA GLY A 69 9.27 8.06 2.40
C GLY A 69 7.86 8.44 1.95
N MET A 70 7.75 9.42 1.06
CA MET A 70 6.52 10.18 0.84
C MET A 70 5.76 9.80 -0.44
N LEU A 71 6.46 9.30 -1.46
CA LEU A 71 5.90 9.07 -2.80
C LEU A 71 6.33 7.69 -3.34
N PRO A 72 5.85 6.58 -2.74
CA PRO A 72 6.18 5.22 -3.18
C PRO A 72 5.89 4.98 -4.66
N SER A 73 6.76 4.21 -5.32
CA SER A 73 6.64 3.89 -6.76
C SER A 73 5.40 3.06 -7.11
N GLY A 74 5.08 3.02 -8.41
CA GLY A 74 4.04 2.17 -8.99
C GLY A 74 2.62 2.74 -8.94
N ARG A 75 2.36 3.74 -8.08
CA ARG A 75 1.02 4.31 -7.84
C ARG A 75 0.92 5.80 -8.18
N TRP A 76 -0.30 6.27 -8.41
CA TRP A 76 -0.61 7.70 -8.56
C TRP A 76 -0.67 8.36 -7.18
N HIS A 77 -0.08 9.53 -7.06
CA HIS A 77 -0.11 10.40 -5.90
C HIS A 77 -0.68 11.77 -6.25
N HIS A 78 -1.51 12.29 -5.36
CA HIS A 78 -1.99 13.67 -5.41
C HIS A 78 -1.11 14.52 -4.49
N LEU A 79 -0.56 15.61 -5.04
CA LEU A 79 0.30 16.53 -4.31
C LEU A 79 -0.30 17.94 -4.39
N ALA A 80 -0.79 18.46 -3.27
CA ALA A 80 -1.28 19.85 -3.14
C ALA A 80 -0.36 20.65 -2.22
N LEU A 81 -0.04 21.90 -2.59
CA LEU A 81 0.86 22.75 -1.81
C LEU A 81 0.29 24.17 -1.64
N ASN A 82 0.32 24.65 -0.39
CA ASN A 82 0.16 26.05 -0.05
C ASN A 82 1.51 26.70 0.27
N PHE A 83 1.72 27.92 -0.22
CA PHE A 83 2.91 28.72 0.05
C PHE A 83 2.54 30.03 0.73
N LYS A 84 3.30 30.39 1.76
CA LYS A 84 3.11 31.64 2.51
C LYS A 84 4.48 32.26 2.84
N ASP A 85 4.66 33.52 2.46
CA ASP A 85 5.87 34.27 2.81
C ASP A 85 5.69 35.03 4.13
N THR A 86 6.54 34.70 5.11
CA THR A 86 6.59 35.38 6.40
C THR A 86 7.90 36.16 6.49
N VAL A 87 7.83 37.49 6.38
CA VAL A 87 9.00 38.37 6.55
C VAL A 87 9.30 38.51 8.04
N LEU A 88 10.39 37.89 8.51
CA LEU A 88 10.82 37.95 9.91
C LEU A 88 11.44 39.32 10.25
N ASN A 89 12.27 39.85 9.35
CA ASN A 89 13.02 41.10 9.52
C ASN A 89 13.35 41.73 8.16
N LYS A 90 13.86 42.98 8.13
CA LYS A 90 14.22 43.71 6.88
C LYS A 90 15.22 43.00 5.95
N ARG A 91 15.84 41.90 6.37
CA ARG A 91 16.84 41.12 5.61
C ARG A 91 16.60 39.60 5.63
N SER A 92 15.54 39.11 6.26
CA SER A 92 15.32 37.67 6.44
C SER A 92 13.83 37.33 6.37
N ALA A 93 13.51 36.29 5.62
CA ALA A 93 12.15 35.82 5.42
C ALA A 93 12.12 34.28 5.40
N VAL A 94 10.96 33.70 5.70
CA VAL A 94 10.71 32.27 5.63
C VAL A 94 9.56 32.05 4.68
N ILE A 95 9.73 31.12 3.73
CA ILE A 95 8.60 30.56 3.00
C ILE A 95 8.13 29.33 3.75
N GLU A 96 6.94 29.42 4.33
CA GLU A 96 6.22 28.29 4.90
C GLU A 96 5.53 27.54 3.76
N VAL A 97 5.70 26.22 3.73
CA VAL A 97 5.09 25.33 2.76
C VAL A 97 4.26 24.30 3.50
N VAL A 98 2.95 24.29 3.25
CA VAL A 98 2.05 23.22 3.72
C VAL A 98 1.78 22.30 2.54
N ILE A 99 2.07 21.01 2.70
CA ILE A 99 1.94 19.99 1.66
C ILE A 99 0.89 18.99 2.12
N TRP A 100 -0.04 18.63 1.23
CA TRP A 100 -0.92 17.49 1.41
C TRP A 100 -0.57 16.42 0.37
N ILE A 101 -0.26 15.22 0.85
CA ILE A 101 -0.01 14.03 0.02
C ILE A 101 -1.21 13.10 0.11
N ASP A 102 -1.76 12.74 -1.05
CA ASP A 102 -3.03 12.02 -1.22
C ASP A 102 -4.19 12.72 -0.47
N GLY A 103 -4.09 14.04 -0.31
CA GLY A 103 -5.08 14.90 0.33
C GLY A 103 -5.18 14.82 1.86
N TRP A 104 -4.75 13.73 2.52
CA TRP A 104 -4.88 13.57 3.98
C TRP A 104 -3.56 13.70 4.76
N ARG A 105 -2.39 13.40 4.15
CA ARG A 105 -1.09 13.51 4.83
C ARG A 105 -0.57 14.94 4.76
N GLU A 106 -0.85 15.71 5.80
CA GLU A 106 -0.39 17.10 5.94
C GLU A 106 1.04 17.17 6.48
N ILE A 107 1.89 17.96 5.83
CA ILE A 107 3.30 18.15 6.19
C ILE A 107 3.64 19.64 6.14
N ASN A 108 4.26 20.14 7.20
CA ASN A 108 4.71 21.52 7.29
C ASN A 108 6.23 21.58 7.08
N ALA A 109 6.66 22.32 6.04
CA ALA A 109 8.05 22.54 5.69
C ALA A 109 8.38 24.04 5.69
N GLN A 110 9.64 24.40 5.94
CA GLN A 110 10.10 25.78 5.99
C GLN A 110 11.35 25.97 5.12
N LEU A 111 11.36 27.05 4.35
CA LEU A 111 12.47 27.50 3.53
C LEU A 111 12.92 28.90 4.01
N PRO A 112 13.73 28.99 5.08
CA PRO A 112 14.30 30.24 5.56
C PRO A 112 15.36 30.75 4.59
N PHE A 113 15.38 32.06 4.31
CA PHE A 113 16.40 32.68 3.47
C PHE A 113 16.66 34.15 3.82
N ASP A 114 17.88 34.60 3.51
CA ASP A 114 18.27 36.01 3.66
C ASP A 114 18.14 36.79 2.33
N GLY A 115 17.57 37.98 2.44
CA GLY A 115 17.37 38.94 1.36
C GLY A 115 16.03 39.66 1.43
N LEU A 116 15.71 40.38 0.35
CA LEU A 116 14.45 41.08 0.16
C LEU A 116 13.52 40.23 -0.72
N LEU A 117 12.26 40.11 -0.32
CA LEU A 117 11.22 39.49 -1.14
C LEU A 117 10.61 40.56 -2.06
N MET A 118 10.92 40.47 -3.35
CA MET A 118 10.55 41.48 -4.35
C MET A 118 9.09 41.33 -4.76
N ARG A 119 8.20 42.17 -4.19
CA ARG A 119 6.76 42.18 -4.50
C ARG A 119 6.39 43.01 -5.74
N LYS A 120 7.29 43.17 -6.70
CA LYS A 120 6.98 43.85 -7.98
C LYS A 120 6.32 42.85 -8.95
N PRO A 121 5.20 43.19 -9.59
CA PRO A 121 4.64 42.37 -10.67
C PRO A 121 5.69 42.17 -11.77
N SER A 122 5.95 40.92 -12.13
CA SER A 122 6.89 40.50 -13.17
C SER A 122 6.37 39.22 -13.82
N THR A 123 6.94 38.86 -14.96
CA THR A 123 6.59 37.62 -15.65
C THR A 123 6.94 36.42 -14.78
N THR A 124 5.94 35.63 -14.42
CA THR A 124 6.13 34.35 -13.73
C THR A 124 6.24 33.23 -14.76
N CYS A 125 7.31 32.45 -14.67
CA CYS A 125 7.51 31.25 -15.45
C CYS A 125 7.07 30.01 -14.65
N VAL A 126 6.47 29.04 -15.34
CA VAL A 126 6.22 27.68 -14.82
C VAL A 126 6.98 26.72 -15.71
N LEU A 127 7.80 25.86 -15.11
CA LEU A 127 8.61 24.85 -15.80
C LEU A 127 8.19 23.48 -15.27
N LEU A 128 7.90 22.52 -16.15
CA LEU A 128 7.46 21.17 -15.79
C LEU A 128 8.42 20.12 -16.35
N GLY A 129 8.79 19.14 -15.52
CA GLY A 129 9.65 18.03 -15.93
C GLY A 129 11.09 18.43 -16.28
N GLN A 130 11.84 17.46 -16.80
CA GLN A 130 13.26 17.59 -17.12
C GLN A 130 13.52 17.24 -18.59
N ILE A 131 14.46 17.95 -19.22
CA ILE A 131 15.01 17.59 -20.53
C ILE A 131 16.36 16.90 -20.32
N GLY A 132 16.54 15.73 -20.93
CA GLY A 132 17.76 14.93 -20.88
C GLY A 132 17.50 13.45 -20.63
N SER A 133 18.47 12.59 -20.96
CA SER A 133 18.39 11.17 -20.63
C SER A 133 18.58 10.96 -19.13
N ASN A 134 17.72 10.15 -18.51
CA ASN A 134 17.95 9.65 -17.16
C ASN A 134 17.84 8.11 -17.15
N ALA A 135 18.81 7.47 -16.49
CA ALA A 135 18.88 6.03 -16.34
C ALA A 135 18.05 5.49 -15.15
N ILE A 136 17.61 6.36 -14.23
CA ILE A 136 17.14 5.94 -12.90
C ILE A 136 15.60 5.83 -12.79
N GLY A 137 14.85 6.50 -13.66
CA GLY A 137 13.39 6.37 -13.71
C GLY A 137 12.72 7.48 -14.48
N ALA A 138 11.39 7.52 -14.40
CA ALA A 138 10.54 8.60 -14.90
C ALA A 138 9.36 8.82 -13.95
N TRP A 139 8.67 9.94 -14.12
CA TRP A 139 7.38 10.20 -13.48
C TRP A 139 6.36 10.63 -14.53
N TYR A 140 5.10 10.25 -14.34
CA TYR A 140 3.97 10.68 -15.17
C TYR A 140 3.24 11.83 -14.50
N LEU A 141 2.76 12.78 -15.27
CA LEU A 141 1.88 13.86 -14.84
C LEU A 141 0.45 13.52 -15.27
N GLY A 142 -0.55 13.75 -14.40
CA GLY A 142 -1.96 13.76 -14.78
C GLY A 142 -2.35 15.16 -15.23
N ASN A 143 -2.38 16.08 -14.27
CA ASN A 143 -2.61 17.49 -14.47
C ASN A 143 -1.82 18.38 -13.49
N LEU A 144 -1.75 19.67 -13.82
CA LEU A 144 -1.32 20.77 -12.96
C LEU A 144 -2.46 21.80 -12.87
N MET A 145 -2.89 22.12 -11.65
CA MET A 145 -3.75 23.29 -11.40
C MET A 145 -2.99 24.30 -10.53
N VAL A 146 -3.06 25.59 -10.88
CA VAL A 146 -2.46 26.70 -10.11
C VAL A 146 -3.57 27.66 -9.68
N PHE A 147 -3.48 28.17 -8.46
CA PHE A 147 -4.46 29.04 -7.82
C PHE A 147 -3.82 30.37 -7.38
N ARG A 148 -4.59 31.45 -7.41
CA ARG A 148 -4.14 32.82 -7.09
C ARG A 148 -3.85 33.08 -5.62
N CYS A 149 -4.22 32.17 -4.71
CA CYS A 149 -4.00 32.30 -3.27
C CYS A 149 -3.93 30.92 -2.59
N PRO A 150 -3.53 30.87 -1.30
CA PRO A 150 -3.67 29.71 -0.43
C PRO A 150 -5.13 29.29 -0.27
N VAL A 151 -5.50 28.27 -1.03
CA VAL A 151 -6.86 27.71 -1.09
C VAL A 151 -6.96 26.32 -0.50
N PHE A 152 -5.86 25.58 -0.37
CA PHE A 152 -5.96 24.22 0.16
C PHE A 152 -6.20 24.24 1.67
N THR A 153 -7.24 23.54 2.08
CA THR A 153 -7.36 22.92 3.40
C THR A 153 -7.25 21.41 3.19
N LYS A 154 -7.12 20.66 4.27
CA LYS A 154 -7.08 19.20 4.25
C LYS A 154 -8.34 18.59 3.60
N GLU A 155 -9.51 19.18 3.84
CA GLU A 155 -10.79 18.75 3.26
C GLU A 155 -10.80 18.95 1.74
N ARG A 156 -10.36 20.12 1.28
CA ARG A 156 -10.25 20.46 -0.15
C ARG A 156 -9.21 19.61 -0.88
N ALA A 157 -8.09 19.34 -0.22
CA ALA A 157 -7.03 18.49 -0.76
C ALA A 157 -7.52 17.03 -0.88
N LEU A 158 -8.23 16.51 0.14
CA LEU A 158 -8.81 15.16 0.10
C LEU A 158 -9.88 15.01 -0.96
N TYR A 159 -10.79 15.98 -1.07
CA TYR A 159 -11.82 15.98 -2.11
C TYR A 159 -11.19 15.96 -3.50
N LEU A 160 -10.20 16.83 -3.77
CA LEU A 160 -9.53 16.84 -5.08
C LEU A 160 -8.69 15.59 -5.36
N ALA A 161 -8.11 14.96 -4.33
CA ALA A 161 -7.45 13.66 -4.49
C ALA A 161 -8.44 12.55 -4.88
N SER A 162 -9.67 12.58 -4.34
CA SER A 162 -10.70 11.55 -4.57
C SER A 162 -11.32 11.57 -5.98
N LEU A 163 -11.13 12.66 -6.73
CA LEU A 163 -11.53 12.75 -8.13
C LEU A 163 -10.47 12.17 -9.10
N GLY A 164 -9.29 11.83 -8.58
CA GLY A 164 -8.24 11.13 -9.32
C GLY A 164 -7.40 11.99 -10.29
N PRO A 165 -6.44 11.38 -11.00
CA PRO A 165 -5.38 12.09 -11.73
C PRO A 165 -5.84 12.77 -13.04
N ASN A 166 -6.99 12.37 -13.57
CA ASN A 166 -7.55 12.91 -14.82
C ASN A 166 -8.55 14.06 -14.59
N TYR A 167 -8.90 14.38 -13.34
CA TYR A 167 -9.91 15.39 -13.06
C TYR A 167 -9.37 16.81 -13.20
N THR A 168 -9.87 17.57 -14.17
CA THR A 168 -9.35 18.90 -14.53
C THR A 168 -10.41 20.02 -14.49
N ASN A 169 -11.70 19.69 -14.51
CA ASN A 169 -12.77 20.68 -14.68
C ASN A 169 -13.51 21.05 -13.39
N LEU A 170 -12.95 21.96 -12.60
CA LEU A 170 -13.55 22.50 -11.37
C LEU A 170 -14.96 23.13 -11.52
N ALA A 171 -15.48 23.35 -12.74
CA ALA A 171 -16.87 23.77 -12.92
C ALA A 171 -17.88 22.65 -12.62
N GLU A 172 -17.48 21.39 -12.85
CA GLU A 172 -18.36 20.22 -12.74
C GLU A 172 -18.68 19.81 -11.30
N CYS A 173 -17.90 20.23 -10.30
CA CYS A 173 -18.21 19.95 -8.88
C CYS A 173 -19.61 20.44 -8.46
N ILE A 174 -20.14 21.49 -9.11
CA ILE A 174 -21.48 22.03 -8.81
C ILE A 174 -22.58 21.20 -9.47
N LEU A 175 -22.28 20.57 -10.62
CA LEU A 175 -23.21 19.72 -11.35
C LEU A 175 -23.27 18.29 -10.79
N ASN A 176 -22.31 17.94 -9.92
CA ASN A 176 -22.19 16.63 -9.26
C ASN A 176 -22.17 15.45 -10.26
N THR A 177 -21.62 15.70 -11.45
CA THR A 177 -21.53 14.75 -12.58
C THR A 177 -20.50 13.65 -12.29
N GLU A 178 -19.33 14.05 -11.80
CA GLU A 178 -18.29 13.15 -11.33
C GLU A 178 -18.42 12.92 -9.82
N LYS A 179 -18.36 11.66 -9.40
CA LYS A 179 -18.47 11.28 -7.98
C LYS A 179 -17.09 10.99 -7.41
N PRO A 180 -16.73 11.55 -6.24
CA PRO A 180 -15.46 11.27 -5.58
C PRO A 180 -15.35 9.80 -5.15
N ASP A 181 -14.22 9.15 -5.45
CA ASP A 181 -13.86 7.83 -4.93
C ASP A 181 -12.86 7.96 -3.78
N PHE A 182 -13.38 7.89 -2.56
CA PHE A 182 -12.54 7.90 -1.36
C PHE A 182 -11.91 6.53 -1.03
N THR A 183 -12.26 5.45 -1.74
CA THR A 183 -11.88 4.08 -1.39
C THR A 183 -10.36 3.90 -1.29
N GLN A 184 -9.63 4.36 -2.32
CA GLN A 184 -8.16 4.27 -2.36
C GLN A 184 -7.50 5.14 -1.26
N LEU A 185 -8.07 6.31 -0.97
CA LEU A 185 -7.56 7.24 0.04
C LEU A 185 -7.78 6.67 1.46
N ILE A 186 -8.95 6.11 1.71
CA ILE A 186 -9.29 5.39 2.94
C ILE A 186 -8.32 4.23 3.16
N ILE A 187 -8.11 3.37 2.15
CA ILE A 187 -7.16 2.24 2.20
C ILE A 187 -5.72 2.73 2.45
N SER A 188 -5.32 3.87 1.87
CA SER A 188 -3.98 4.43 2.08
C SER A 188 -3.73 4.91 3.52
N GLY A 189 -4.80 5.19 4.29
CA GLY A 189 -4.74 5.61 5.68
C GLY A 189 -5.60 6.82 6.05
N ALA A 190 -6.45 7.36 5.16
CA ALA A 190 -7.21 8.59 5.46
C ALA A 190 -8.15 8.47 6.69
N LEU A 191 -8.70 7.27 6.98
CA LEU A 191 -9.54 7.07 8.18
C LEU A 191 -8.72 6.87 9.48
N ASP A 192 -7.64 6.09 9.42
CA ASP A 192 -6.96 5.54 10.60
C ASP A 192 -5.51 6.04 10.80
N GLY A 193 -4.96 6.82 9.85
CA GLY A 193 -3.54 7.15 9.78
C GLY A 193 -2.68 6.04 9.16
N VAL A 194 -1.38 6.31 9.00
CA VAL A 194 -0.41 5.27 8.60
C VAL A 194 -0.08 4.39 9.80
N ARG A 195 0.01 3.06 9.60
CA ARG A 195 0.67 2.16 10.55
C ARG A 195 2.17 2.18 10.29
N GLU A 196 2.94 2.91 11.09
CA GLU A 196 4.41 2.79 11.05
C GLU A 196 4.86 1.61 11.91
N ILE A 197 5.48 0.61 11.28
CA ILE A 197 6.19 -0.45 11.97
C ILE A 197 7.59 0.06 12.33
N ARG A 198 7.79 0.46 13.59
CA ARG A 198 9.10 0.87 14.10
C ARG A 198 9.78 -0.31 14.79
N PHE A 199 11.04 -0.56 14.43
CA PHE A 199 11.85 -1.62 15.04
C PHE A 199 12.74 -1.03 16.13
N GLU A 200 12.33 -1.11 17.38
CA GLU A 200 13.21 -0.75 18.50
C GLU A 200 14.27 -1.83 18.76
N GLY A 201 15.46 -1.39 19.18
CA GLY A 201 16.53 -2.28 19.61
C GLY A 201 16.21 -2.88 20.98
N GLY A 202 15.78 -4.14 21.01
CA GLY A 202 15.52 -4.86 22.26
C GLY A 202 16.75 -4.92 23.17
N LYS A 203 16.52 -4.79 24.48
CA LYS A 203 17.58 -4.96 25.50
C LYS A 203 18.16 -6.37 25.44
N PHE A 204 19.47 -6.47 25.66
CA PHE A 204 20.19 -7.74 25.69
C PHE A 204 19.79 -8.55 26.93
N ASP A 205 19.04 -9.63 26.74
CA ASP A 205 18.65 -10.52 27.83
C ASP A 205 19.82 -11.40 28.26
N THR A 206 20.42 -11.08 29.40
CA THR A 206 21.56 -11.78 29.98
C THR A 206 21.22 -13.17 30.55
N SER A 207 19.94 -13.56 30.61
CA SER A 207 19.52 -14.85 31.18
C SER A 207 19.71 -16.04 30.23
N ARG A 208 19.72 -15.80 28.90
CA ARG A 208 19.87 -16.88 27.90
C ARG A 208 21.35 -17.19 27.65
N ARG A 209 21.77 -18.41 28.03
CA ARG A 209 23.14 -18.91 27.81
C ARG A 209 23.48 -18.95 26.32
N LYS A 210 24.75 -18.63 26.03
CA LYS A 210 25.33 -18.52 24.68
C LYS A 210 25.19 -19.81 23.87
N SER A 211 24.27 -19.83 22.90
CA SER A 211 24.28 -20.76 21.76
C SER A 211 24.11 -19.95 20.47
N TYR A 212 25.13 -20.01 19.61
CA TYR A 212 25.22 -19.55 18.21
C TYR A 212 24.33 -18.39 17.73
N GLY A 213 24.97 -17.26 17.44
CA GLY A 213 24.40 -16.19 16.60
C GLY A 213 23.32 -15.36 17.29
N GLY A 214 23.72 -14.39 18.11
CA GLY A 214 22.78 -13.48 18.78
C GLY A 214 22.00 -12.61 17.79
N THR A 215 20.80 -13.04 17.43
CA THR A 215 19.80 -12.22 16.72
C THR A 215 19.29 -11.14 17.67
N TYR A 216 19.43 -9.88 17.25
CA TYR A 216 18.76 -8.77 17.93
C TYR A 216 17.24 -8.96 17.79
N LEU A 217 16.55 -9.19 18.92
CA LEU A 217 15.09 -9.16 18.99
C LEU A 217 14.60 -7.72 18.77
N ARG A 218 14.54 -7.32 17.50
CA ARG A 218 13.83 -6.14 17.04
C ARG A 218 12.34 -6.42 17.18
N HIS A 219 11.74 -5.90 18.24
CA HIS A 219 10.30 -5.94 18.38
C HIS A 219 9.73 -4.91 17.40
N ALA A 220 8.88 -5.40 16.49
CA ALA A 220 8.05 -4.55 15.66
C ALA A 220 7.01 -3.90 16.57
N ILE A 221 7.19 -2.62 16.87
CA ILE A 221 6.20 -1.83 17.59
C ILE A 221 5.34 -1.14 16.50
N GLU A 222 4.07 -1.53 16.43
CA GLU A 222 3.09 -0.83 15.61
C GLU A 222 2.75 0.52 16.25
N THR A 223 3.36 1.59 15.74
CA THR A 223 2.98 2.95 16.07
C THR A 223 1.92 3.44 15.09
N LYS A 224 0.66 3.54 15.55
CA LYS A 224 -0.41 4.23 14.82
C LYS A 224 -0.12 5.73 14.83
N VAL A 225 0.34 6.27 13.69
CA VAL A 225 0.61 7.71 13.55
C VAL A 225 -0.70 8.41 13.20
N SER A 226 -1.49 8.72 14.24
CA SER A 226 -2.77 9.42 14.11
C SER A 226 -2.66 10.88 14.55
N GLU A 227 -2.61 11.82 13.60
CA GLU A 227 -2.72 13.27 13.89
C GLU A 227 -3.88 13.95 13.14
N THR A 228 -4.64 13.21 12.33
CA THR A 228 -5.47 13.78 11.28
C THR A 228 -6.96 13.51 11.46
N LYS A 229 -7.63 14.14 12.45
CA LYS A 229 -9.11 14.18 12.50
C LYS A 229 -9.65 14.82 11.22
N ILE A 230 -10.32 14.05 10.35
CA ILE A 230 -10.96 14.52 9.11
C ILE A 230 -12.43 14.85 9.41
N ASP A 231 -12.90 16.00 8.96
CA ASP A 231 -14.32 16.35 8.99
C ASP A 231 -15.01 15.78 7.73
N TRP A 232 -15.48 14.54 7.85
CA TRP A 232 -16.16 13.85 6.75
C TRP A 232 -17.53 14.47 6.43
N ASP A 233 -18.20 15.10 7.39
CA ASP A 233 -19.48 15.76 7.16
C ASP A 233 -19.29 17.01 6.28
N ALA A 234 -18.20 17.76 6.47
CA ALA A 234 -17.83 18.89 5.60
C ALA A 234 -17.40 18.46 4.19
N ILE A 235 -16.76 17.30 4.05
CA ILE A 235 -16.29 16.74 2.75
C ILE A 235 -17.45 16.14 1.95
N MET A 236 -18.37 15.46 2.63
CA MET A 236 -19.54 14.81 2.01
C MET A 236 -20.76 15.74 1.88
N ASP A 237 -20.60 17.03 2.21
CA ASP A 237 -21.60 18.09 1.99
C ASP A 237 -22.07 18.11 0.53
N ALA A 238 -23.32 17.73 0.31
CA ALA A 238 -23.93 17.65 -1.01
C ALA A 238 -24.00 19.00 -1.76
N THR A 239 -23.77 20.13 -1.08
CA THR A 239 -23.66 21.45 -1.72
C THR A 239 -22.26 21.77 -2.24
N ASN A 240 -21.25 20.94 -1.91
CA ASN A 240 -19.84 21.11 -2.23
C ASN A 240 -19.32 22.53 -1.86
N SER A 241 -19.89 23.13 -0.81
CA SER A 241 -19.66 24.53 -0.44
C SER A 241 -18.19 24.84 -0.18
N HIS A 242 -17.45 23.87 0.36
CA HIS A 242 -16.04 23.94 0.66
C HIS A 242 -15.15 24.15 -0.60
N LEU A 243 -15.63 23.86 -1.81
CA LEU A 243 -14.85 23.99 -3.06
C LEU A 243 -14.89 25.40 -3.68
N GLY A 244 -15.75 26.29 -3.19
CA GLY A 244 -15.95 27.63 -3.79
C GLY A 244 -14.65 28.43 -3.94
N GLU A 245 -13.76 28.38 -2.95
CA GLU A 245 -12.47 29.09 -3.01
C GLU A 245 -11.53 28.55 -4.10
N LEU A 246 -11.54 27.24 -4.38
CA LEU A 246 -10.77 26.65 -5.49
C LEU A 246 -11.30 27.18 -6.83
N GLN A 247 -12.63 27.20 -6.97
CA GLN A 247 -13.33 27.64 -8.17
C GLN A 247 -13.15 29.14 -8.46
N ASP A 248 -13.10 29.96 -7.41
CA ASP A 248 -12.94 31.42 -7.54
C ASP A 248 -11.48 31.83 -7.79
N ASN A 249 -10.50 31.01 -7.36
CA ASN A 249 -9.08 31.36 -7.44
C ASN A 249 -8.28 30.57 -8.50
N LEU A 250 -8.87 29.62 -9.22
CA LEU A 250 -8.22 28.90 -10.32
C LEU A 250 -7.61 29.90 -11.33
N LEU A 251 -6.29 29.78 -11.55
CA LEU A 251 -5.49 30.65 -12.43
C LEU A 251 -5.11 29.93 -13.72
N LEU A 252 -4.59 28.70 -13.59
CA LEU A 252 -4.04 27.91 -14.67
C LEU A 252 -4.46 26.46 -14.50
N ASN A 253 -4.88 25.81 -15.58
CA ASN A 253 -5.01 24.35 -15.68
C ASN A 253 -4.16 23.87 -16.87
N TYR A 254 -3.39 22.80 -16.67
CA TYR A 254 -2.61 22.11 -17.68
C TYR A 254 -2.84 20.61 -17.58
N GLU A 255 -3.11 19.98 -18.73
CA GLU A 255 -3.51 18.59 -18.83
C GLU A 255 -2.44 17.82 -19.60
N ALA A 256 -1.86 16.77 -19.02
CA ALA A 256 -0.79 16.02 -19.68
C ALA A 256 -1.28 15.28 -20.94
N GLN A 257 -2.59 15.05 -21.06
CA GLN A 257 -3.23 14.49 -22.27
C GLN A 257 -3.23 15.47 -23.45
N ASN A 258 -3.14 16.79 -23.20
CA ASN A 258 -3.13 17.84 -24.21
C ASN A 258 -1.96 18.81 -23.98
N PRO A 259 -0.70 18.33 -24.13
CA PRO A 259 0.50 19.04 -23.66
C PRO A 259 0.82 20.33 -24.43
N ASN A 260 0.10 20.61 -25.52
CA ASN A 260 0.30 21.79 -26.36
C ASN A 260 -0.59 22.98 -25.95
N ILE A 261 -1.49 22.80 -24.97
CA ILE A 261 -2.45 23.81 -24.54
C ILE A 261 -2.41 23.97 -23.02
N VAL A 262 -2.43 25.22 -22.58
CA VAL A 262 -2.57 25.64 -21.18
C VAL A 262 -3.83 26.51 -21.09
N HIS A 263 -4.72 26.24 -20.14
CA HIS A 263 -5.94 27.00 -19.92
C HIS A 263 -5.72 28.05 -18.82
N LEU A 264 -5.75 29.33 -19.20
CA LEU A 264 -5.65 30.45 -18.26
C LEU A 264 -7.02 31.03 -17.96
N TYR A 265 -7.38 31.10 -16.68
CA TYR A 265 -8.67 31.62 -16.25
C TYR A 265 -8.62 33.13 -15.97
N PRO A 266 -9.71 33.88 -16.21
CA PRO A 266 -9.77 35.32 -15.95
C PRO A 266 -9.71 35.65 -14.46
N GLN A 267 -9.30 36.87 -14.10
CA GLN A 267 -9.38 37.36 -12.73
C GLN A 267 -10.71 38.06 -12.50
N ALA A 268 -11.52 37.57 -11.56
CA ALA A 268 -12.74 38.26 -11.13
C ALA A 268 -12.39 39.56 -10.39
N ILE A 269 -13.00 40.68 -10.80
CA ILE A 269 -12.92 41.96 -10.10
C ILE A 269 -14.32 42.34 -9.60
N ALA A 270 -14.47 42.45 -8.29
CA ALA A 270 -15.75 42.66 -7.62
C ALA A 270 -16.30 44.11 -7.71
N ASN A 271 -15.59 45.04 -8.36
CA ASN A 271 -15.97 46.45 -8.39
C ASN A 271 -16.00 47.02 -9.84
N PRO A 272 -17.19 47.23 -10.43
CA PRO A 272 -17.35 47.74 -11.79
C PRO A 272 -16.75 49.14 -12.04
N ALA A 273 -16.55 49.94 -10.99
CA ALA A 273 -16.03 51.31 -11.11
C ALA A 273 -14.53 51.39 -11.44
N ALA A 274 -13.78 50.28 -11.37
CA ALA A 274 -12.33 50.25 -11.57
C ALA A 274 -11.88 50.09 -13.03
N VAL A 275 -12.81 49.96 -13.99
CA VAL A 275 -12.57 49.45 -15.35
C VAL A 275 -11.80 50.42 -16.29
N VAL A 276 -11.55 51.67 -15.88
CA VAL A 276 -11.01 52.73 -16.77
C VAL A 276 -9.47 52.83 -16.79
N ARG A 277 -8.73 51.75 -16.49
CA ARG A 277 -7.28 51.68 -16.77
C ARG A 277 -6.89 50.33 -17.36
N ASN A 278 -6.40 50.36 -18.61
CA ASN A 278 -5.60 49.28 -19.16
C ASN A 278 -4.36 49.08 -18.28
N LEU A 279 -4.28 47.93 -17.59
CA LEU A 279 -3.18 47.61 -16.68
C LEU A 279 -1.85 47.34 -17.40
N PHE A 280 -1.88 47.11 -18.72
CA PHE A 280 -0.70 46.86 -19.55
C PHE A 280 -0.80 47.61 -20.90
N PRO A 281 0.14 48.50 -21.25
CA PRO A 281 0.25 49.04 -22.60
C PRO A 281 0.87 47.99 -23.54
N GLY A 282 0.16 47.62 -24.61
CA GLY A 282 0.78 46.97 -25.79
C GLY A 282 0.74 45.44 -25.88
N GLN A 283 0.00 44.72 -25.02
CA GLN A 283 -0.22 43.27 -25.20
C GLN A 283 -1.70 42.93 -25.47
N PRO A 284 -1.99 41.93 -26.34
CA PRO A 284 -3.35 41.49 -26.61
C PRO A 284 -3.87 40.55 -25.50
N GLY A 285 -5.06 40.81 -24.98
CA GLY A 285 -5.99 39.74 -24.63
C GLY A 285 -6.53 39.60 -23.21
N PHE A 286 -5.98 40.24 -22.17
CA PHE A 286 -6.53 40.09 -20.82
C PHE A 286 -7.76 41.01 -20.59
N ARG A 287 -8.95 40.55 -21.01
CA ARG A 287 -10.22 41.24 -20.72
C ARG A 287 -10.56 41.10 -19.24
N VAL A 288 -10.53 42.22 -18.53
CA VAL A 288 -11.22 42.38 -17.24
C VAL A 288 -12.73 42.34 -17.51
N VAL A 289 -13.40 41.34 -16.95
CA VAL A 289 -14.87 41.22 -16.98
C VAL A 289 -15.38 41.56 -15.59
N SER A 290 -16.35 42.48 -15.50
CA SER A 290 -17.11 42.73 -14.27
C SER A 290 -17.78 41.44 -13.83
N ALA A 291 -17.59 41.04 -12.56
CA ALA A 291 -18.00 39.74 -12.02
C ALA A 291 -19.36 39.25 -12.58
N PRO A 292 -19.41 38.12 -13.33
CA PRO A 292 -20.66 37.52 -13.76
C PRO A 292 -21.39 36.84 -12.59
N GLU A 293 -22.59 36.34 -12.85
CA GLU A 293 -23.37 35.46 -11.97
C GLU A 293 -22.71 34.07 -11.76
N HIS A 294 -21.46 33.89 -12.22
CA HIS A 294 -20.75 32.62 -12.34
C HIS A 294 -19.31 32.73 -11.83
N ARG A 295 -18.82 31.66 -11.18
CA ARG A 295 -17.47 31.56 -10.61
C ARG A 295 -16.38 31.59 -11.68
N VAL A 296 -15.14 31.84 -11.28
CA VAL A 296 -14.01 31.93 -12.23
C VAL A 296 -13.81 30.63 -13.01
N SER A 297 -13.91 29.46 -12.38
CA SER A 297 -13.81 28.15 -13.05
C SER A 297 -14.91 27.90 -14.10
N GLN A 298 -16.05 28.60 -14.01
CA GLN A 298 -17.18 28.48 -14.94
C GLN A 298 -17.07 29.42 -16.14
N GLN A 299 -16.09 30.33 -16.14
CA GLN A 299 -15.86 31.25 -17.26
C GLN A 299 -14.96 30.58 -18.32
N PRO A 300 -15.15 30.88 -19.62
CA PRO A 300 -14.35 30.29 -20.69
C PRO A 300 -12.87 30.67 -20.52
N PRO A 301 -11.95 29.70 -20.37
CA PRO A 301 -10.53 29.99 -20.20
C PRO A 301 -9.89 30.44 -21.51
N LEU A 302 -8.86 31.27 -21.40
CA LEU A 302 -7.96 31.63 -22.49
C LEU A 302 -6.97 30.47 -22.71
N SER A 303 -7.16 29.72 -23.79
CA SER A 303 -6.22 28.67 -24.20
C SER A 303 -4.98 29.27 -24.86
N VAL A 304 -3.80 29.00 -24.31
CA VAL A 304 -2.49 29.46 -24.82
C VAL A 304 -1.54 28.27 -25.04
N ALA A 305 -0.59 28.41 -25.97
CA ALA A 305 0.47 27.43 -26.16
C ALA A 305 1.62 27.64 -25.16
N PRO A 306 2.29 26.57 -24.68
CA PRO A 306 3.54 26.69 -23.92
C PRO A 306 4.62 27.47 -24.69
N ILE A 307 5.37 28.33 -23.99
CA ILE A 307 6.48 29.13 -24.57
C ILE A 307 7.62 28.21 -25.05
N LEU A 308 7.89 27.15 -24.31
CA LEU A 308 8.83 26.09 -24.65
C LEU A 308 8.09 24.75 -24.49
N SER A 309 8.19 23.88 -25.49
CA SER A 309 7.70 22.50 -25.41
C SER A 309 8.79 21.55 -25.89
N ALA A 310 9.01 20.48 -25.14
CA ALA A 310 9.90 19.39 -25.52
C ALA A 310 9.05 18.21 -26.02
N ARG A 311 9.57 17.44 -26.99
CA ARG A 311 8.87 16.26 -27.49
C ARG A 311 8.81 15.20 -26.37
N LEU A 312 7.63 14.94 -25.85
CA LEU A 312 7.39 13.85 -24.91
C LEU A 312 7.70 12.51 -25.59
N GLU A 313 8.65 11.75 -25.04
CA GLU A 313 8.89 10.38 -25.45
C GLU A 313 7.83 9.46 -24.84
N CYS A 314 6.84 9.06 -25.64
CA CYS A 314 5.85 8.08 -25.23
C CYS A 314 6.50 6.68 -25.11
N GLN A 315 6.92 6.31 -23.89
CA GLN A 315 7.38 4.96 -23.58
C GLN A 315 6.19 4.00 -23.64
N HIS A 316 6.11 3.24 -24.74
CA HIS A 316 5.09 2.23 -24.94
C HIS A 316 5.51 0.94 -24.23
N TYR A 317 5.05 0.77 -23.00
CA TYR A 317 5.24 -0.48 -22.29
C TYR A 317 4.36 -1.58 -22.90
N ARG A 318 4.95 -2.73 -23.19
CA ARG A 318 4.26 -3.91 -23.74
C ARG A 318 4.30 -5.05 -22.72
N GLY A 319 3.22 -5.81 -22.65
CA GLY A 319 3.07 -6.96 -21.74
C GLY A 319 2.17 -6.68 -20.53
N ILE A 320 1.85 -7.74 -19.80
CA ILE A 320 0.86 -7.71 -18.72
C ILE A 320 1.37 -6.97 -17.47
N VAL A 321 2.65 -7.09 -17.12
CA VAL A 321 3.24 -6.47 -15.91
C VAL A 321 3.14 -4.93 -15.96
N PRO A 322 3.61 -4.23 -17.01
CA PRO A 322 3.45 -2.77 -17.05
C PRO A 322 1.99 -2.32 -17.18
N ALA A 323 1.15 -3.09 -17.88
CA ALA A 323 -0.28 -2.79 -17.97
C ALA A 323 -0.96 -2.87 -16.59
N ALA A 324 -0.62 -3.90 -15.79
CA ALA A 324 -1.09 -4.05 -14.43
C ALA A 324 -0.62 -2.88 -13.54
N ILE A 325 0.68 -2.55 -13.57
CA ILE A 325 1.23 -1.39 -12.85
C ILE A 325 0.47 -0.11 -13.25
N LEU A 326 0.23 0.14 -14.54
CA LEU A 326 -0.47 1.33 -15.02
C LEU A 326 -1.90 1.44 -14.45
N VAL A 327 -2.66 0.34 -14.44
CA VAL A 327 -4.07 0.29 -13.99
C VAL A 327 -4.22 0.36 -12.46
N GLY A 328 -3.18 0.04 -11.68
CA GLY A 328 -3.19 0.18 -10.21
C GLY A 328 -2.45 -0.92 -9.43
N GLY A 329 -1.76 -1.83 -10.13
CA GLY A 329 -0.99 -2.91 -9.53
C GLY A 329 -1.85 -4.07 -9.01
N VAL A 330 -1.28 -4.86 -8.10
CA VAL A 330 -1.88 -6.08 -7.55
C VAL A 330 -3.28 -5.89 -6.90
N PRO A 331 -3.58 -4.83 -6.11
CA PRO A 331 -4.86 -4.76 -5.41
C PRO A 331 -6.06 -4.68 -6.36
N ILE A 332 -5.88 -4.13 -7.57
CA ILE A 332 -6.93 -4.17 -8.61
C ILE A 332 -7.20 -5.61 -9.07
N PHE A 333 -6.16 -6.43 -9.23
CA PHE A 333 -6.31 -7.84 -9.64
C PHE A 333 -6.91 -8.69 -8.51
N LEU A 334 -6.56 -8.44 -7.25
CA LEU A 334 -7.21 -9.04 -6.08
C LEU A 334 -8.70 -8.66 -6.01
N TYR A 335 -9.03 -7.39 -6.23
CA TYR A 335 -10.42 -6.93 -6.31
C TYR A 335 -11.17 -7.60 -7.48
N LEU A 336 -10.58 -7.68 -8.67
CA LEU A 336 -11.20 -8.34 -9.83
C LEU A 336 -11.44 -9.84 -9.56
N PHE A 337 -10.51 -10.54 -8.91
CA PHE A 337 -10.74 -11.92 -8.45
C PHE A 337 -11.90 -12.01 -7.45
N ALA A 338 -11.95 -11.13 -6.45
CA ALA A 338 -13.07 -11.06 -5.50
C ALA A 338 -14.40 -10.79 -6.23
N ARG A 339 -14.42 -9.93 -7.25
CA ARG A 339 -15.61 -9.64 -8.07
C ARG A 339 -16.08 -10.83 -8.90
N VAL A 340 -15.17 -11.64 -9.46
CA VAL A 340 -15.53 -12.90 -10.15
C VAL A 340 -16.23 -13.87 -9.18
N VAL A 341 -15.70 -14.01 -7.95
CA VAL A 341 -16.35 -14.82 -6.90
C VAL A 341 -17.69 -14.21 -6.46
N GLU A 342 -17.77 -12.89 -6.30
CA GLU A 342 -19.00 -12.19 -5.90
C GLU A 342 -20.13 -12.36 -6.94
N LEU A 343 -19.80 -12.33 -8.23
CA LEU A 343 -20.72 -12.54 -9.36
C LEU A 343 -21.19 -14.01 -9.50
N ASN A 344 -20.74 -14.91 -8.63
CA ASN A 344 -21.15 -16.31 -8.57
C ASN A 344 -20.80 -17.11 -9.85
N SER A 345 -19.64 -16.79 -10.44
CA SER A 345 -19.00 -17.54 -11.53
C SER A 345 -18.71 -19.01 -11.16
N ASN A 346 -18.51 -19.86 -12.18
CA ASN A 346 -18.16 -21.27 -12.00
C ASN A 346 -16.72 -21.48 -11.48
N GLU A 347 -16.41 -22.71 -11.05
CA GLU A 347 -15.11 -23.07 -10.47
C GLU A 347 -13.93 -22.82 -11.42
N GLU A 348 -14.08 -23.10 -12.72
CA GLU A 348 -13.01 -22.90 -13.71
C GLU A 348 -12.71 -21.40 -13.90
N GLU A 349 -13.74 -20.55 -13.99
CA GLU A 349 -13.61 -19.09 -14.07
C GLU A 349 -12.97 -18.48 -12.81
N GLN A 350 -13.39 -18.92 -11.62
CA GLN A 350 -12.78 -18.48 -10.37
C GLN A 350 -11.30 -18.89 -10.29
N ALA A 351 -10.95 -20.09 -10.76
CA ALA A 351 -9.57 -20.57 -10.80
C ALA A 351 -8.71 -19.86 -11.86
N LEU A 352 -9.28 -19.49 -13.00
CA LEU A 352 -8.60 -18.66 -14.00
C LEU A 352 -8.36 -17.24 -13.48
N ALA A 353 -9.32 -16.63 -12.79
CA ALA A 353 -9.14 -15.33 -12.16
C ALA A 353 -8.03 -15.37 -11.09
N LEU A 354 -8.03 -16.39 -10.23
CA LEU A 354 -6.98 -16.61 -9.23
C LEU A 354 -5.60 -16.86 -9.87
N SER A 355 -5.52 -17.69 -10.92
CA SER A 355 -4.24 -17.98 -11.59
C SER A 355 -3.65 -16.76 -12.29
N ILE A 356 -4.48 -15.84 -12.80
CA ILE A 356 -4.01 -14.54 -13.31
C ILE A 356 -3.35 -13.72 -12.20
N VAL A 357 -3.98 -13.61 -11.01
CA VAL A 357 -3.38 -12.91 -9.85
C VAL A 357 -2.03 -13.54 -9.47
N LEU A 358 -2.01 -14.86 -9.29
CA LEU A 358 -0.84 -15.60 -8.84
C LEU A 358 0.29 -15.61 -9.88
N HIS A 359 -0.02 -15.64 -11.17
CA HIS A 359 0.98 -15.53 -12.23
C HIS A 359 1.53 -14.10 -12.33
N LEU A 360 0.69 -13.08 -12.18
CA LEU A 360 1.10 -11.68 -12.20
C LEU A 360 2.15 -11.37 -11.11
N ILE A 361 1.92 -11.81 -9.88
CA ILE A 361 2.85 -11.58 -8.75
C ILE A 361 4.14 -12.42 -8.84
N ARG A 362 4.16 -13.51 -9.62
CA ARG A 362 5.38 -14.31 -9.84
C ARG A 362 6.30 -13.74 -10.92
N ASN A 363 5.74 -12.98 -11.86
CA ASN A 363 6.47 -12.47 -13.02
C ASN A 363 7.29 -11.19 -12.72
N ASP A 364 7.04 -10.51 -11.60
CA ASP A 364 7.63 -9.21 -11.29
C ASP A 364 7.84 -9.00 -9.77
N SER A 365 8.99 -8.44 -9.40
CA SER A 365 9.38 -8.27 -8.00
C SER A 365 8.77 -7.04 -7.31
N GLU A 366 8.41 -5.98 -8.04
CA GLU A 366 7.66 -4.84 -7.50
C GLU A 366 6.23 -5.29 -7.17
N LEU A 367 5.59 -6.03 -8.07
CA LEU A 367 4.27 -6.62 -7.85
C LEU A 367 4.27 -7.66 -6.71
N LEU A 368 5.29 -8.52 -6.61
CA LEU A 368 5.40 -9.46 -5.48
C LEU A 368 5.56 -8.73 -4.13
N ASN A 369 6.33 -7.65 -4.10
CA ASN A 369 6.51 -6.83 -2.91
C ASN A 369 5.22 -6.08 -2.56
N GLN A 370 4.48 -5.56 -3.55
CA GLN A 370 3.16 -4.96 -3.34
C GLN A 370 2.21 -5.98 -2.69
N TYR A 371 2.05 -7.15 -3.30
CA TYR A 371 1.24 -8.26 -2.79
C TYR A 371 1.56 -8.60 -1.33
N ARG A 372 2.84 -8.68 -0.97
CA ARG A 372 3.27 -8.97 0.41
C ARG A 372 2.97 -7.81 1.36
N SER A 373 3.25 -6.57 0.95
CA SER A 373 3.05 -5.38 1.80
C SER A 373 1.58 -5.09 2.10
N GLU A 374 0.68 -5.45 1.19
CA GLU A 374 -0.77 -5.25 1.30
C GLU A 374 -1.50 -6.47 1.92
N GLY A 375 -0.76 -7.48 2.39
CA GLY A 375 -1.34 -8.68 3.00
C GLY A 375 -2.08 -9.59 2.01
N GLY A 376 -1.70 -9.61 0.74
CA GLY A 376 -2.42 -10.29 -0.35
C GLY A 376 -2.77 -11.76 -0.08
N THR A 377 -1.95 -12.51 0.67
CA THR A 377 -2.29 -13.88 1.09
C THR A 377 -3.53 -13.91 1.98
N SER A 378 -3.64 -13.03 2.99
CA SER A 378 -4.83 -13.01 3.85
C SER A 378 -6.08 -12.56 3.08
N LEU A 379 -5.93 -11.67 2.10
CA LEU A 379 -7.02 -11.28 1.20
C LEU A 379 -7.49 -12.46 0.33
N ILE A 380 -6.58 -13.25 -0.25
CA ILE A 380 -6.94 -14.47 -1.00
C ILE A 380 -7.68 -15.45 -0.07
N LEU A 381 -7.13 -15.75 1.11
CA LEU A 381 -7.78 -16.66 2.07
C LEU A 381 -9.18 -16.18 2.45
N ARG A 382 -9.36 -14.86 2.65
CA ARG A 382 -10.67 -14.28 2.95
C ARG A 382 -11.68 -14.37 1.79
N ILE A 383 -11.21 -14.35 0.55
CA ILE A 383 -12.05 -14.61 -0.64
C ILE A 383 -12.43 -16.10 -0.70
N LEU A 384 -11.50 -17.02 -0.40
CA LEU A 384 -11.76 -18.46 -0.36
C LEU A 384 -12.79 -18.86 0.72
N GLU A 385 -12.80 -18.16 1.87
CA GLU A 385 -13.81 -18.33 2.93
C GLU A 385 -15.24 -17.94 2.53
N SER A 386 -15.43 -17.22 1.41
CA SER A 386 -16.74 -16.81 0.91
C SER A 386 -17.60 -18.00 0.54
N SER A 387 -18.89 -17.99 0.92
CA SER A 387 -19.86 -19.02 0.52
C SER A 387 -20.13 -19.08 -0.99
N ARG A 388 -19.66 -18.09 -1.76
CA ARG A 388 -19.71 -18.08 -3.24
C ARG A 388 -18.42 -18.61 -3.90
N CYS A 389 -17.38 -18.89 -3.11
CA CYS A 389 -16.14 -19.43 -3.64
C CYS A 389 -16.19 -20.96 -3.73
N HIS A 390 -15.98 -21.49 -4.93
CA HIS A 390 -15.94 -22.92 -5.19
C HIS A 390 -14.51 -23.43 -4.97
N THR A 391 -14.13 -23.79 -3.74
CA THR A 391 -12.76 -24.22 -3.40
C THR A 391 -12.47 -25.68 -3.79
N GLY A 392 -12.87 -26.02 -5.01
CA GLY A 392 -12.66 -27.30 -5.66
C GLY A 392 -11.24 -27.46 -6.24
N ARG A 393 -11.11 -28.47 -7.09
CA ARG A 393 -9.82 -28.98 -7.57
C ARG A 393 -9.11 -28.00 -8.52
N HIS A 394 -9.84 -27.12 -9.21
CA HIS A 394 -9.27 -26.11 -10.10
C HIS A 394 -8.60 -24.98 -9.30
N ILE A 395 -9.24 -24.50 -8.23
CA ILE A 395 -8.67 -23.51 -7.31
C ILE A 395 -7.42 -24.10 -6.63
N LEU A 396 -7.50 -25.34 -6.13
CA LEU A 396 -6.35 -26.01 -5.53
C LEU A 396 -5.19 -26.18 -6.54
N LYS A 397 -5.49 -26.51 -7.80
CA LYS A 397 -4.48 -26.54 -8.86
C LYS A 397 -3.80 -25.18 -9.03
N ALA A 398 -4.56 -24.09 -9.16
CA ALA A 398 -4.01 -22.75 -9.33
C ALA A 398 -3.07 -22.34 -8.18
N MET A 399 -3.42 -22.71 -6.93
CA MET A 399 -2.57 -22.49 -5.76
C MET A 399 -1.27 -23.31 -5.80
N LEU A 400 -1.35 -24.61 -6.15
CA LEU A 400 -0.17 -25.48 -6.22
C LEU A 400 0.76 -25.15 -7.41
N ASP A 401 0.20 -24.83 -8.58
CA ASP A 401 0.94 -24.36 -9.75
C ASP A 401 1.68 -23.04 -9.47
N ALA A 402 1.12 -22.19 -8.61
CA ALA A 402 1.75 -20.94 -8.17
C ALA A 402 2.84 -21.17 -7.10
N ALA A 403 2.61 -22.09 -6.18
CA ALA A 403 3.59 -22.43 -5.14
C ALA A 403 4.82 -23.17 -5.70
N CYS A 404 4.65 -23.98 -6.75
CA CYS A 404 5.69 -24.84 -7.30
C CYS A 404 6.27 -24.32 -8.63
N ASP A 405 7.45 -24.78 -9.02
CA ASP A 405 8.05 -24.50 -10.33
C ASP A 405 7.29 -25.14 -11.50
N SER A 406 6.55 -26.22 -11.23
CA SER A 406 5.88 -27.06 -12.22
C SER A 406 4.58 -27.67 -11.66
N SER A 407 3.72 -28.14 -12.58
CA SER A 407 2.34 -28.56 -12.29
C SER A 407 2.28 -29.87 -11.50
N VAL A 408 1.91 -29.81 -10.21
CA VAL A 408 1.78 -30.99 -9.34
C VAL A 408 0.50 -31.80 -9.66
N LEU A 409 -0.59 -31.10 -9.97
CA LEU A 409 -1.85 -31.72 -10.39
C LEU A 409 -1.99 -31.68 -11.91
N ILE A 410 -2.40 -32.78 -12.53
CA ILE A 410 -2.66 -32.91 -13.97
C ILE A 410 -4.15 -33.21 -14.18
N LYS A 411 -4.75 -32.64 -15.24
CA LYS A 411 -6.13 -32.94 -15.66
C LYS A 411 -6.16 -34.31 -16.32
N ASP A 412 -6.91 -35.24 -15.73
CA ASP A 412 -7.14 -36.56 -16.31
C ASP A 412 -7.98 -36.45 -17.59
N ILE A 413 -7.54 -37.11 -18.65
CA ILE A 413 -8.16 -37.08 -19.97
C ILE A 413 -9.50 -37.85 -19.96
N GLY A 414 -9.64 -38.86 -19.10
CA GLY A 414 -10.85 -39.68 -19.01
C GLY A 414 -11.97 -39.04 -18.17
N SER A 415 -11.66 -38.62 -16.95
CA SER A 415 -12.64 -38.08 -16.00
C SER A 415 -12.74 -36.56 -15.97
N GLY A 416 -11.82 -35.83 -16.60
CA GLY A 416 -11.72 -34.37 -16.52
C GLY A 416 -11.27 -33.83 -15.16
N ASN A 417 -11.05 -34.70 -14.16
CA ASN A 417 -10.66 -34.29 -12.81
C ASN A 417 -9.16 -34.04 -12.69
N HIS A 418 -8.77 -33.19 -11.74
CA HIS A 418 -7.37 -33.01 -11.38
C HIS A 418 -6.92 -34.10 -10.39
N LEU A 419 -5.80 -34.75 -10.73
CA LEU A 419 -5.15 -35.82 -9.97
C LEU A 419 -3.66 -35.52 -9.76
N VAL A 420 -3.07 -36.08 -8.70
CA VAL A 420 -1.64 -35.94 -8.40
C VAL A 420 -0.80 -36.69 -9.43
N SER A 421 0.17 -36.00 -10.05
CA SER A 421 1.09 -36.60 -11.02
C SER A 421 2.11 -37.50 -10.32
N GLN A 422 2.01 -38.82 -10.50
CA GLN A 422 2.91 -39.78 -9.85
C GLN A 422 4.39 -39.65 -10.26
N ASN A 423 4.69 -38.93 -11.35
CA ASN A 423 6.06 -38.66 -11.80
C ASN A 423 6.45 -37.18 -11.64
N CYS A 424 5.79 -36.44 -10.74
CA CYS A 424 6.15 -35.06 -10.44
C CYS A 424 7.49 -35.00 -9.69
N GLU A 425 8.36 -34.10 -10.13
CA GLU A 425 9.63 -33.74 -9.47
C GLU A 425 9.66 -32.23 -9.16
N ALA A 426 8.49 -31.66 -8.83
CA ALA A 426 8.33 -30.23 -8.64
C ALA A 426 9.04 -29.70 -7.39
N VAL A 427 9.50 -28.47 -7.50
CA VAL A 427 10.21 -27.76 -6.43
C VAL A 427 9.30 -26.69 -5.84
N ILE A 428 9.22 -26.65 -4.51
CA ILE A 428 8.45 -25.64 -3.78
C ILE A 428 9.20 -24.30 -3.87
N THR A 429 8.60 -23.32 -4.56
CA THR A 429 9.16 -21.98 -4.77
C THR A 429 8.57 -20.93 -3.81
N ASP A 430 7.28 -21.04 -3.49
CA ASP A 430 6.60 -20.20 -2.49
C ASP A 430 5.95 -21.07 -1.39
N PRO A 431 6.67 -21.37 -0.30
CA PRO A 431 6.12 -22.14 0.81
C PRO A 431 5.13 -21.34 1.68
N GLU A 432 5.13 -20.01 1.64
CA GLU A 432 4.14 -19.20 2.38
C GLU A 432 2.74 -19.34 1.76
N LEU A 433 2.66 -19.52 0.43
CA LEU A 433 1.39 -19.83 -0.24
C LEU A 433 0.83 -21.20 0.18
N ILE A 434 1.69 -22.22 0.33
CA ILE A 434 1.29 -23.55 0.83
C ILE A 434 0.82 -23.47 2.27
N LYS A 435 1.55 -22.75 3.13
CA LYS A 435 1.15 -22.50 4.52
C LYS A 435 -0.20 -21.79 4.59
N GLY A 436 -0.40 -20.72 3.80
CA GLY A 436 -1.68 -20.04 3.69
C GLY A 436 -2.80 -21.00 3.29
N THR A 437 -2.57 -21.83 2.27
CA THR A 437 -3.52 -22.88 1.85
C THR A 437 -3.92 -23.78 3.02
N LEU A 438 -2.96 -24.28 3.81
CA LEU A 438 -3.23 -25.12 4.98
C LEU A 438 -3.91 -24.38 6.13
N THR A 439 -3.69 -23.07 6.33
CA THR A 439 -4.46 -22.31 7.35
C THR A 439 -5.95 -22.26 7.03
N ALA A 440 -6.34 -22.25 5.75
CA ALA A 440 -7.74 -22.34 5.33
C ALA A 440 -8.28 -23.78 5.20
N TRP A 441 -7.73 -24.75 5.96
CA TRP A 441 -8.11 -26.18 5.89
C TRP A 441 -9.62 -26.45 5.90
N ARG A 442 -10.38 -25.69 6.71
CA ARG A 442 -11.85 -25.80 6.85
C ARG A 442 -12.57 -25.60 5.51
N THR A 443 -12.02 -24.73 4.68
CA THR A 443 -12.57 -24.37 3.37
C THR A 443 -12.37 -25.54 2.39
N TRP A 444 -11.15 -26.08 2.30
CA TRP A 444 -10.86 -27.26 1.47
C TRP A 444 -11.54 -28.54 1.96
N ALA A 445 -11.77 -28.68 3.27
CA ALA A 445 -12.49 -29.82 3.84
C ALA A 445 -13.96 -29.87 3.38
N LYS A 446 -14.63 -28.71 3.24
CA LYS A 446 -16.01 -28.63 2.73
C LYS A 446 -16.18 -29.12 1.29
N HIS A 447 -15.11 -29.07 0.49
CA HIS A 447 -15.11 -29.42 -0.93
C HIS A 447 -14.35 -30.72 -1.25
N ASP A 448 -14.00 -31.53 -0.24
CA ASP A 448 -13.24 -32.78 -0.38
C ASP A 448 -11.88 -32.60 -1.12
N THR A 449 -11.27 -31.42 -0.96
CA THR A 449 -9.98 -31.07 -1.59
C THR A 449 -8.81 -31.06 -0.60
N LEU A 450 -9.07 -31.07 0.71
CA LEU A 450 -8.01 -31.12 1.74
C LEU A 450 -7.13 -32.36 1.61
N ASN A 451 -7.72 -33.54 1.41
CA ASN A 451 -6.95 -34.78 1.21
C ASN A 451 -6.07 -34.67 -0.05
N LEU A 452 -6.60 -34.12 -1.15
CA LEU A 452 -5.84 -33.94 -2.39
C LEU A 452 -4.61 -33.03 -2.20
N LEU A 453 -4.73 -31.98 -1.38
CA LEU A 453 -3.60 -31.13 -0.97
C LEU A 453 -2.56 -31.93 -0.17
N LEU A 454 -2.98 -32.71 0.83
CA LEU A 454 -2.05 -33.50 1.65
C LEU A 454 -1.34 -34.58 0.82
N GLN A 455 -2.05 -35.27 -0.08
CA GLN A 455 -1.45 -36.24 -1.01
C GLN A 455 -0.44 -35.58 -1.98
N ALA A 456 -0.72 -34.36 -2.44
CA ALA A 456 0.23 -33.60 -3.26
C ALA A 456 1.51 -33.27 -2.46
N LEU A 457 1.39 -32.82 -1.21
CA LEU A 457 2.55 -32.54 -0.36
C LEU A 457 3.36 -33.80 0.00
N LEU A 458 2.67 -34.92 0.28
CA LEU A 458 3.32 -36.22 0.52
C LEU A 458 4.11 -36.69 -0.70
N LEU A 459 3.61 -36.47 -1.92
CA LEU A 459 4.35 -36.80 -3.13
C LEU A 459 5.64 -35.98 -3.26
N LEU A 460 5.63 -34.69 -2.94
CA LEU A 460 6.81 -33.81 -2.97
C LEU A 460 7.86 -34.13 -1.89
N LEU A 461 7.51 -35.00 -0.93
CA LEU A 461 8.33 -35.41 0.22
C LEU A 461 8.63 -36.92 0.26
N ARG A 462 8.19 -37.68 -0.76
CA ARG A 462 8.48 -39.12 -0.87
C ARG A 462 9.98 -39.39 -0.96
N ASP A 463 10.40 -40.56 -0.49
CA ASP A 463 11.82 -40.93 -0.39
C ASP A 463 12.55 -41.01 -1.74
N GLN A 464 11.83 -41.17 -2.86
CA GLN A 464 12.38 -41.22 -4.21
C GLN A 464 12.45 -39.84 -4.92
N HIS A 465 11.95 -38.76 -4.32
CA HIS A 465 11.93 -37.44 -4.95
C HIS A 465 13.31 -36.78 -4.91
N SER A 466 13.82 -36.34 -6.05
CA SER A 466 15.19 -35.81 -6.20
C SER A 466 15.46 -34.59 -5.32
N GLN A 467 14.45 -33.74 -5.12
CA GLN A 467 14.52 -32.52 -4.29
C GLN A 467 13.82 -32.64 -2.94
N ARG A 468 13.62 -33.87 -2.41
CA ARG A 468 12.92 -34.13 -1.14
C ARG A 468 13.40 -33.25 0.02
N GLU A 469 14.70 -33.25 0.30
CA GLU A 469 15.29 -32.48 1.41
C GLU A 469 15.14 -30.97 1.22
N PHE A 470 15.19 -30.49 -0.02
CA PHE A 470 14.95 -29.08 -0.34
C PHE A 470 13.48 -28.71 -0.08
N ASN A 471 12.53 -29.51 -0.56
CA ASN A 471 11.10 -29.31 -0.35
C ASN A 471 10.75 -29.36 1.15
N ALA A 472 11.30 -30.31 1.90
CA ALA A 472 11.17 -30.38 3.35
C ALA A 472 11.72 -29.12 4.04
N SER A 473 12.90 -28.65 3.63
CA SER A 473 13.52 -27.43 4.17
C SER A 473 12.69 -26.17 3.87
N GLN A 474 12.11 -26.03 2.67
CA GLN A 474 11.24 -24.89 2.33
C GLN A 474 9.98 -24.85 3.21
N LEU A 475 9.39 -26.01 3.50
CA LEU A 475 8.21 -26.14 4.34
C LEU A 475 8.53 -25.94 5.84
N ASN A 476 9.62 -26.51 6.34
CA ASN A 476 10.06 -26.31 7.73
C ASN A 476 10.43 -24.83 7.98
N ARG A 477 11.03 -24.14 7.00
CA ARG A 477 11.35 -22.70 7.08
C ARG A 477 10.15 -21.81 7.41
N VAL A 478 8.93 -22.19 6.98
CA VAL A 478 7.71 -21.44 7.25
C VAL A 478 6.92 -21.95 8.47
N GLY A 479 7.42 -22.98 9.17
CA GLY A 479 6.72 -23.58 10.31
C GLY A 479 5.49 -24.41 9.89
N ILE A 480 5.62 -25.23 8.85
CA ILE A 480 4.48 -26.03 8.36
C ILE A 480 3.99 -27.04 9.41
N VAL A 481 4.88 -27.60 10.23
CA VAL A 481 4.53 -28.58 11.28
C VAL A 481 3.61 -27.93 12.31
N ASP A 482 3.93 -26.72 12.78
CA ASP A 482 3.06 -25.95 13.67
C ASP A 482 1.70 -25.61 13.02
N THR A 483 1.70 -25.37 11.70
CA THR A 483 0.49 -25.10 10.92
C THR A 483 -0.42 -26.34 10.86
N ILE A 484 0.15 -27.52 10.61
CA ILE A 484 -0.55 -28.81 10.60
C ILE A 484 -1.06 -29.16 12.01
N LEU A 485 -0.25 -28.95 13.05
CA LEU A 485 -0.69 -29.16 14.44
C LEU A 485 -1.79 -28.16 14.84
N THR A 486 -1.78 -26.94 14.30
CA THR A 486 -2.85 -25.96 14.52
C THR A 486 -4.16 -26.38 13.84
N LEU A 487 -4.10 -26.90 12.60
CA LEU A 487 -5.23 -27.56 11.95
C LEU A 487 -5.82 -28.68 12.84
N CYS A 488 -4.98 -29.53 13.41
CA CYS A 488 -5.44 -30.61 14.29
C CYS A 488 -6.07 -30.08 15.59
N LYS A 489 -5.49 -29.04 16.21
CA LYS A 489 -6.05 -28.37 17.39
C LYS A 489 -7.42 -27.75 17.09
N GLU A 490 -7.54 -27.06 15.96
CA GLU A 490 -8.81 -26.49 15.53
C GLU A 490 -9.86 -27.55 15.25
N HIS A 491 -9.51 -28.65 14.57
CA HIS A 491 -10.44 -29.74 14.32
C HIS A 491 -10.96 -30.36 15.62
N PHE A 492 -10.07 -30.60 16.58
CA PHE A 492 -10.43 -31.12 17.91
C PHE A 492 -11.32 -30.15 18.71
N MET A 493 -11.04 -28.85 18.69
CA MET A 493 -11.81 -27.85 19.42
C MET A 493 -13.18 -27.51 18.78
N TYR A 494 -13.33 -27.74 17.47
CA TYR A 494 -14.51 -27.32 16.70
C TYR A 494 -15.20 -28.50 15.98
N GLU A 495 -15.19 -29.69 16.60
CA GLU A 495 -15.79 -30.93 16.07
C GLU A 495 -17.29 -30.75 15.70
N GLU A 496 -17.99 -29.85 16.40
CA GLU A 496 -19.41 -29.52 16.19
C GLU A 496 -19.71 -28.70 14.90
N LEU A 497 -18.70 -28.14 14.21
CA LEU A 497 -18.90 -27.23 13.07
C LEU A 497 -18.89 -27.89 11.67
N GLY A 498 -19.03 -29.22 11.61
CA GLY A 498 -19.49 -29.94 10.40
C GLY A 498 -18.44 -30.32 9.36
N ALA A 499 -17.14 -30.14 9.64
CA ALA A 499 -16.05 -30.64 8.80
C ALA A 499 -15.51 -31.98 9.36
N VAL A 500 -16.19 -33.09 9.04
CA VAL A 500 -15.73 -34.44 9.41
C VAL A 500 -14.51 -34.79 8.55
N LEU A 501 -13.35 -34.93 9.18
CA LEU A 501 -12.16 -35.45 8.50
C LEU A 501 -12.27 -36.97 8.38
N ASP A 502 -12.04 -37.50 7.19
CA ASP A 502 -12.06 -38.94 6.96
C ASP A 502 -10.75 -39.59 7.44
N SER A 503 -10.79 -40.92 7.61
CA SER A 503 -9.63 -41.69 8.11
C SER A 503 -8.40 -41.55 7.20
N SER A 504 -8.56 -41.38 5.88
CA SER A 504 -7.42 -41.21 4.97
C SER A 504 -6.77 -39.83 5.09
N THR A 505 -7.55 -38.77 5.30
CA THR A 505 -7.02 -37.44 5.65
C THR A 505 -6.25 -37.47 6.97
N GLY A 506 -6.78 -38.15 7.99
CA GLY A 506 -6.09 -38.33 9.28
C GLY A 506 -4.75 -39.07 9.16
N ILE A 507 -4.70 -40.14 8.36
CA ILE A 507 -3.44 -40.84 8.05
C ILE A 507 -2.48 -39.92 7.30
N ALA A 508 -2.95 -39.19 6.27
CA ALA A 508 -2.12 -38.30 5.48
C ALA A 508 -1.47 -37.18 6.31
N VAL A 509 -2.16 -36.65 7.33
CA VAL A 509 -1.61 -35.69 8.29
C VAL A 509 -0.44 -36.27 9.08
N VAL A 510 -0.58 -37.49 9.63
CA VAL A 510 0.47 -38.16 10.42
C VAL A 510 1.69 -38.47 9.54
N GLU A 511 1.44 -38.98 8.33
CA GLU A 511 2.48 -39.28 7.35
C GLU A 511 3.23 -38.01 6.90
N LEU A 512 2.53 -36.88 6.78
CA LEU A 512 3.13 -35.60 6.39
C LEU A 512 4.02 -35.05 7.50
N ILE A 513 3.57 -35.06 8.76
CA ILE A 513 4.41 -34.72 9.91
C ILE A 513 5.65 -35.62 9.95
N ARG A 514 5.48 -36.94 9.78
CA ARG A 514 6.57 -37.92 9.74
C ARG A 514 7.61 -37.61 8.67
N ALA A 515 7.18 -37.19 7.48
CA ALA A 515 8.08 -36.81 6.38
C ALA A 515 8.87 -35.51 6.65
N LEU A 516 8.33 -34.61 7.47
CA LEU A 516 8.90 -33.30 7.79
C LEU A 516 9.84 -33.29 9.02
N MET A 517 9.84 -34.35 9.83
CA MET A 517 10.63 -34.41 11.06
C MET A 517 12.13 -34.18 10.84
N GLY A 518 12.67 -34.65 9.72
CA GLY A 518 14.11 -34.70 9.44
C GLY A 518 14.83 -35.88 10.12
N ALA A 519 16.11 -36.05 9.81
CA ALA A 519 16.97 -37.09 10.37
C ALA A 519 18.34 -36.50 10.79
N PRO A 520 18.60 -36.28 12.09
CA PRO A 520 17.72 -36.53 13.23
C PRO A 520 16.53 -35.55 13.28
N PRO A 521 15.45 -35.88 14.02
CA PRO A 521 14.34 -34.98 14.27
C PRO A 521 14.75 -33.62 14.85
N GLU A 522 14.20 -32.54 14.31
CA GLU A 522 14.38 -31.20 14.91
C GLU A 522 13.73 -31.12 16.29
N PHE A 523 14.46 -30.58 17.27
CA PHE A 523 13.97 -30.48 18.67
C PHE A 523 12.68 -29.65 18.79
N ALA A 524 12.53 -28.62 17.95
CA ALA A 524 11.31 -27.79 17.91
C ALA A 524 10.07 -28.63 17.55
N HIS A 525 10.17 -29.50 16.53
CA HIS A 525 9.06 -30.40 16.16
C HIS A 525 8.72 -31.38 17.28
N LEU A 526 9.72 -31.93 17.97
CA LEU A 526 9.50 -32.82 19.12
C LEU A 526 8.74 -32.12 20.26
N VAL A 527 9.09 -30.86 20.57
CA VAL A 527 8.37 -30.05 21.56
C VAL A 527 6.93 -29.78 21.08
N ALA A 528 6.75 -29.25 19.87
CA ALA A 528 5.42 -28.91 19.34
C ALA A 528 4.46 -30.12 19.29
N ILE A 529 4.96 -31.29 18.90
CA ILE A 529 4.19 -32.55 18.90
C ILE A 529 3.87 -33.00 20.32
N THR A 530 4.83 -32.91 21.26
CA THR A 530 4.59 -33.27 22.67
C THR A 530 3.54 -32.37 23.31
N ASP A 531 3.63 -31.06 23.10
CA ASP A 531 2.65 -30.07 23.58
C ASP A 531 1.26 -30.31 22.96
N TYR A 532 1.20 -30.66 21.67
CA TYR A 532 -0.05 -31.03 21.02
C TYR A 532 -0.67 -32.32 21.61
N LEU A 533 0.12 -33.38 21.80
CA LEU A 533 -0.37 -34.63 22.38
C LEU A 533 -0.93 -34.39 23.78
N VAL A 534 -0.18 -33.66 24.63
CA VAL A 534 -0.63 -33.29 25.99
C VAL A 534 -1.93 -32.48 25.96
N LEU A 535 -2.11 -31.57 25.00
CA LEU A 535 -3.32 -30.75 24.86
C LEU A 535 -4.56 -31.56 24.43
N VAL A 536 -4.39 -32.58 23.59
CA VAL A 536 -5.48 -33.41 23.06
C VAL A 536 -5.80 -34.62 23.93
N HIS A 537 -4.94 -34.95 24.90
CA HIS A 537 -5.25 -35.95 25.92
C HIS A 537 -6.45 -35.55 26.78
N GLN A 538 -7.34 -36.51 27.06
CA GLN A 538 -8.43 -36.30 28.01
C GLN A 538 -7.84 -36.03 29.41
N ALA A 539 -8.36 -35.02 30.11
CA ALA A 539 -7.88 -34.66 31.45
C ALA A 539 -8.00 -35.81 32.48
N SER A 540 -8.89 -36.77 32.24
CA SER A 540 -9.00 -38.02 33.00
C SER A 540 -7.79 -38.95 32.87
N GLU A 541 -7.05 -38.88 31.77
CA GLU A 541 -5.91 -39.76 31.46
C GLU A 541 -4.55 -39.12 31.78
N THR A 542 -4.50 -37.83 32.12
CA THR A 542 -3.25 -37.12 32.45
C THR A 542 -2.76 -37.33 33.89
N TYR A 543 -3.52 -38.07 34.71
CA TYR A 543 -3.08 -38.45 36.06
C TYR A 543 -1.93 -39.45 35.99
N ILE A 544 -0.86 -39.20 36.75
CA ILE A 544 0.24 -40.14 36.94
C ILE A 544 -0.28 -41.35 37.72
N THR A 545 -0.70 -42.40 37.01
CA THR A 545 -1.10 -43.66 37.64
C THR A 545 0.10 -44.60 37.74
N HIS A 546 0.22 -45.31 38.86
CA HIS A 546 1.16 -46.44 38.99
C HIS A 546 0.69 -47.71 38.25
N SER A 547 -0.37 -47.59 37.45
CA SER A 547 -1.04 -48.73 36.83
C SER A 547 -0.44 -49.01 35.46
N ARG A 548 0.20 -50.18 35.31
CA ARG A 548 0.96 -50.55 34.11
C ARG A 548 0.16 -50.46 32.80
N HIS A 549 -1.17 -50.64 32.85
CA HIS A 549 -2.05 -50.55 31.68
C HIS A 549 -2.39 -49.12 31.24
N ASN A 550 -2.07 -48.10 32.05
CA ASN A 550 -2.28 -46.68 31.77
C ASN A 550 -0.96 -45.93 31.46
N ILE A 551 0.17 -46.64 31.36
CA ILE A 551 1.47 -46.02 31.06
C ILE A 551 1.57 -45.88 29.53
N TYR A 552 1.50 -44.63 29.05
CA TYR A 552 1.43 -44.28 27.62
C TYR A 552 2.47 -44.96 26.70
N PHE A 553 3.69 -45.21 27.18
CA PHE A 553 4.75 -45.85 26.41
C PHE A 553 4.68 -47.40 26.36
N LEU A 554 3.72 -48.02 27.05
CA LEU A 554 3.44 -49.46 26.92
C LEU A 554 2.33 -49.66 25.89
N LEU A 555 2.72 -49.66 24.61
CA LEU A 555 1.84 -50.05 23.51
C LEU A 555 1.17 -51.41 23.83
N PRO A 556 -0.16 -51.47 23.95
CA PRO A 556 -0.84 -52.75 24.15
C PRO A 556 -0.67 -53.61 22.88
N PRO A 557 -0.54 -54.94 23.01
CA PRO A 557 -0.51 -55.81 21.85
C PRO A 557 -1.81 -55.64 21.05
N MET A 558 -1.68 -55.43 19.73
CA MET A 558 -2.79 -55.14 18.82
C MET A 558 -3.87 -56.24 18.90
N GLY A 559 -5.02 -55.95 19.52
CA GLY A 559 -6.04 -56.95 19.82
C GLY A 559 -7.43 -56.40 20.16
N GLU A 560 -8.25 -56.25 19.11
CA GLU A 560 -9.72 -56.20 19.06
C GLU A 560 -10.53 -55.15 19.86
N LYS A 561 -11.45 -54.49 19.13
CA LYS A 561 -12.36 -53.44 19.61
C LYS A 561 -13.50 -54.02 20.46
N LYS A 562 -13.88 -53.34 21.55
CA LYS A 562 -15.24 -53.40 22.10
C LYS A 562 -15.80 -52.00 22.39
N VAL A 563 -17.07 -51.84 22.03
CA VAL A 563 -17.84 -50.58 22.09
C VAL A 563 -18.55 -50.49 23.45
N VAL A 564 -18.50 -49.32 24.10
CA VAL A 564 -19.40 -48.96 25.21
C VAL A 564 -19.84 -47.51 25.04
N LYS A 565 -21.16 -47.27 25.12
CA LYS A 565 -21.79 -45.93 25.18
C LYS A 565 -21.98 -45.51 26.65
N LEU A 566 -22.04 -44.21 26.95
CA LEU A 566 -22.96 -43.63 27.95
C LEU A 566 -23.03 -42.09 27.87
N THR A 567 -24.11 -41.54 28.42
CA THR A 567 -24.68 -40.18 28.21
C THR A 567 -24.22 -39.12 29.24
N PRO A 568 -24.41 -37.81 28.97
CA PRO A 568 -23.88 -36.70 29.78
C PRO A 568 -24.80 -36.27 30.95
N THR A 569 -24.23 -35.52 31.90
CA THR A 569 -24.97 -34.81 32.96
C THR A 569 -24.41 -33.39 33.15
N ILE A 570 -25.32 -32.43 33.35
CA ILE A 570 -25.07 -30.98 33.39
C ILE A 570 -24.89 -30.49 34.84
N THR A 571 -24.05 -29.47 35.07
CA THR A 571 -24.27 -28.51 36.17
C THR A 571 -23.72 -27.10 35.87
N PHE A 572 -24.51 -26.09 36.23
CA PHE A 572 -24.22 -24.65 36.14
C PHE A 572 -23.35 -24.13 37.30
N SER A 573 -22.64 -23.01 37.10
CA SER A 573 -22.71 -21.85 38.02
C SER A 573 -22.09 -20.58 37.37
N SER A 574 -22.50 -19.41 37.86
CA SER A 574 -22.31 -18.09 37.24
C SER A 574 -21.99 -17.02 38.30
N SER A 575 -21.26 -15.96 37.93
CA SER A 575 -21.42 -14.64 38.55
C SER A 575 -20.78 -13.51 37.73
N ASP A 576 -21.58 -12.47 37.44
CA ASP A 576 -21.16 -11.15 36.96
C ASP A 576 -20.78 -10.23 38.13
N GLU A 577 -20.01 -9.16 37.87
CA GLU A 577 -20.31 -7.82 38.41
C GLU A 577 -19.63 -6.70 37.59
N SER A 578 -20.19 -5.49 37.63
CA SER A 578 -19.86 -4.34 36.77
C SER A 578 -19.87 -3.01 37.56
N ILE A 579 -19.44 -1.88 36.93
CA ILE A 579 -20.03 -0.51 37.00
C ILE A 579 -19.06 0.59 36.46
N GLU A 580 -19.65 1.67 35.93
CA GLU A 580 -19.06 2.79 35.15
C GLU A 580 -18.70 4.07 35.97
N THR A 581 -18.03 5.06 35.33
CA THR A 581 -18.11 6.56 35.49
C THR A 581 -16.91 7.23 34.77
N LEU A 582 -16.85 8.51 34.32
CA LEU A 582 -17.81 9.61 34.03
C LEU A 582 -17.14 10.65 33.06
N GLU A 583 -17.91 11.52 32.40
CA GLU A 583 -17.44 12.59 31.46
C GLU A 583 -16.82 13.86 32.12
N ASN A 584 -16.09 14.71 31.34
CA ASN A 584 -16.52 16.11 31.02
C ASN A 584 -15.53 17.02 30.22
N ASN A 585 -15.98 17.51 29.04
CA ASN A 585 -16.11 18.91 28.56
C ASN A 585 -14.97 20.01 28.48
N LYS A 586 -14.83 20.58 27.25
CA LYS A 586 -14.92 22.03 26.82
C LYS A 586 -13.71 23.04 26.77
N LEU A 587 -13.49 23.65 25.57
CA LEU A 587 -13.77 25.08 25.15
C LEU A 587 -12.68 25.92 24.36
N ASN A 588 -13.03 26.29 23.11
CA ASN A 588 -12.95 27.61 22.38
C ASN A 588 -11.68 28.44 21.97
N LYS A 589 -11.65 28.72 20.64
CA LYS A 589 -11.51 30.01 19.87
C LYS A 589 -10.23 30.88 19.86
N GLY A 590 -9.83 31.35 18.65
CA GLY A 590 -9.02 32.58 18.50
C GLY A 590 -8.49 33.04 17.10
N LEU A 591 -9.34 33.64 16.26
CA LEU A 591 -9.06 34.72 15.28
C LEU A 591 -8.18 34.54 14.00
N THR A 592 -8.44 35.44 13.04
CA THR A 592 -8.04 35.47 11.62
C THR A 592 -6.95 36.49 11.29
N ASN A 593 -6.24 36.32 10.16
CA ASN A 593 -5.72 37.44 9.35
C ASN A 593 -5.33 37.00 7.92
N THR A 594 -5.56 37.87 6.94
CA THR A 594 -5.35 37.62 5.50
C THR A 594 -3.97 38.05 5.00
N GLN A 595 -3.37 37.26 4.10
CA GLN A 595 -2.26 37.70 3.25
C GLN A 595 -2.14 36.82 1.98
N VAL A 596 -1.53 37.37 0.94
CA VAL A 596 -1.53 36.83 -0.43
C VAL A 596 -0.37 35.85 -0.64
N GLY A 597 -0.67 34.64 -1.11
CA GLY A 597 0.30 33.66 -1.63
C GLY A 597 -0.10 33.19 -3.04
N ILE A 598 0.53 32.16 -3.58
CA ILE A 598 0.17 31.50 -4.86
C ILE A 598 0.33 29.99 -4.64
N CYS A 599 -0.57 29.15 -5.17
CA CYS A 599 -0.64 27.73 -4.82
C CYS A 599 -0.81 26.83 -6.05
N TYR A 600 -0.48 25.54 -5.92
CA TYR A 600 -0.60 24.60 -7.02
C TYR A 600 -0.81 23.15 -6.56
N GLN A 601 -1.39 22.34 -7.45
CA GLN A 601 -1.61 20.89 -7.33
C GLN A 601 -0.97 20.17 -8.51
N ILE A 602 -0.29 19.07 -8.26
CA ILE A 602 0.28 18.16 -9.26
C ILE A 602 -0.21 16.74 -8.94
N ASN A 603 -0.79 16.05 -9.92
CA ASN A 603 -0.99 14.60 -9.85
C ASN A 603 0.19 13.90 -10.52
N CYS A 604 0.95 13.08 -9.79
CA CYS A 604 2.12 12.37 -10.35
C CYS A 604 2.17 10.88 -10.02
N LYS A 605 2.74 10.08 -10.93
CA LYS A 605 3.01 8.64 -10.72
C LYS A 605 4.48 8.35 -10.91
N VAL A 606 5.14 7.82 -9.89
CA VAL A 606 6.58 7.51 -9.92
C VAL A 606 6.80 6.11 -10.51
N SER A 607 7.71 6.00 -11.48
CA SER A 607 8.12 4.74 -12.09
C SER A 607 9.64 4.63 -12.07
N ASN A 608 10.14 3.79 -11.17
CA ASN A 608 11.55 3.43 -11.12
C ASN A 608 11.91 2.54 -12.32
N LYS A 609 13.13 2.69 -12.84
CA LYS A 609 13.73 1.70 -13.74
C LYS A 609 14.72 0.85 -12.93
N ASN A 610 14.25 -0.31 -12.47
CA ASN A 610 15.07 -1.46 -12.07
C ASN A 610 14.24 -2.72 -12.23
#